data_AF-Q2IVS7-F1
#
_entry.id   AF-Q2IVS7-F1
#
_cell.length_a   1.000
_cell.length_b   1.000
_cell.length_c   1.000
_cell.angle_alpha   90.00
_cell.angle_beta   90.00
_cell.angle_gamma   90.00
#
_symmetry.space_group_name_H-M   'P 1'
#
loop_
_entity.id
_entity.type
_entity.pdbx_description
1 polymer ?
#
loop_
_entity_poly.entity_id
_entity_poly.type
_entity_poly.pdbx_seq_one_letter_code
_entity_poly.pdbx_strand_id
1 'polypeptide(L)' 'MRILFLVIGIIALLMGLVWTGQGAGLIQWPEQSFMINQSQWMWYGASTAFGGFLLIMISRKL' A
#
# COMPACT_ATOMS: atom_id res chain seq x y z
N MET A 1 13.74 -16.28 -5.88
CA MET A 1 13.37 -15.42 -4.73
C MET A 1 13.32 -13.95 -5.08
N ARG A 2 14.31 -13.41 -5.80
CA ARG A 2 14.38 -12.00 -6.24
C ARG A 2 13.09 -11.48 -6.90
N ILE A 3 12.61 -12.15 -7.95
CA ILE A 3 11.40 -11.75 -8.69
C ILE A 3 10.15 -11.79 -7.80
N LEU A 4 10.04 -12.82 -6.95
CA LEU A 4 8.89 -12.98 -6.06
C LEU A 4 8.77 -11.80 -5.07
N PHE A 5 9.87 -11.42 -4.42
CA PHE A 5 9.87 -10.27 -3.50
C PHE A 5 9.59 -8.94 -4.20
N LEU A 6 10.08 -8.79 -5.43
CA LEU A 6 9.78 -7.59 -6.23
C LEU A 6 8.29 -7.51 -6.57
N VAL A 7 7.67 -8.60 -7.03
CA VAL A 7 6.25 -8.64 -7.39
C VAL A 7 5.37 -8.39 -6.16
N ILE A 8 5.63 -9.10 -5.04
CA ILE A 8 4.89 -8.91 -3.78
C ILE A 8 5.07 -7.48 -3.27
N GLY A 9 6.29 -6.95 -3.31
CA GLY A 9 6.60 -5.60 -2.88
C GLY A 9 5.87 -4.53 -3.69
N ILE A 10 5.80 -4.68 -5.02
CA ILE A 10 5.05 -3.77 -5.91
C ILE A 10 3.55 -3.81 -5.59
N ILE A 11 2.98 -5.00 -5.44
CA ILE A 11 1.55 -5.14 -5.13
C ILE A 11 1.23 -4.50 -3.77
N ALA A 12 2.03 -4.79 -2.75
CA ALA A 12 1.86 -4.21 -1.42
C ALA A 12 2.02 -2.69 -1.44
N LEU A 13 3.00 -2.16 -2.19
CA LEU A 13 3.21 -0.72 -2.34
C LEU A 13 1.98 -0.04 -2.96
N LEU A 14 1.48 -0.56 -4.08
CA LEU A 14 0.34 0.02 -4.79
C LEU A 14 -0.94 -0.05 -3.95
N MET A 15 -1.24 -1.21 -3.36
CA MET A 15 -2.42 -1.38 -2.52
C MET A 15 -2.36 -0.50 -1.27
N GLY A 16 -1.19 -0.42 -0.62
CA GLY A 16 -0.99 0.44 0.53
C GLY A 16 -1.22 1.92 0.20
N LEU A 17 -0.74 2.40 -0.95
CA LEU A 17 -0.97 3.78 -1.40
C LEU A 17 -2.47 4.05 -1.65
N VAL A 18 -3.20 3.09 -2.24
CA VAL A 18 -4.65 3.22 -2.44
C VAL A 18 -5.38 3.34 -1.11
N TRP A 19 -5.11 2.46 -0.16
CA TRP A 19 -5.73 2.51 1.18
C TRP A 19 -5.36 3.78 1.93
N THR A 20 -4.12 4.24 1.79
CA THR A 20 -3.66 5.51 2.37
C THR A 20 -4.46 6.68 1.80
N GLY A 21 -4.60 6.73 0.47
CA GLY A 21 -5.37 7.76 -0.21
C GLY A 21 -6.86 7.72 0.14
N GLN A 22 -7.45 6.54 0.30
CA GLN A 22 -8.84 6.41 0.75
C GLN A 22 -9.00 6.88 2.19
N GLY A 23 -8.15 6.42 3.11
CA GLY A 23 -8.18 6.83 4.52
C GLY A 23 -7.94 8.33 4.73
N ALA A 24 -7.10 8.94 3.88
CA ALA A 24 -6.85 10.38 3.87
C ALA A 24 -7.95 11.21 3.18
N GLY A 25 -8.93 10.56 2.54
CA GLY A 25 -10.00 11.24 1.81
C GLY A 25 -9.60 11.76 0.43
N LEU A 26 -8.39 11.46 -0.05
CA LEU A 26 -7.86 11.86 -1.35
C LEU A 26 -8.41 10.99 -2.50
N ILE A 27 -8.69 9.72 -2.21
CA ILE A 27 -9.27 8.76 -3.15
C ILE A 27 -10.65 8.38 -2.65
N GLN A 28 -11.70 8.81 -3.35
CA GLN A 28 -13.09 8.57 -2.94
C GLN A 28 -13.81 7.54 -3.82
N TRP A 29 -13.06 6.57 -4.33
CA TRP A 29 -13.58 5.53 -5.21
C TRP A 29 -13.19 4.14 -4.71
N PRO A 30 -14.10 3.16 -4.73
CA PRO A 30 -15.54 3.31 -4.98
C PRO A 30 -16.22 4.05 -3.81
N GLU A 31 -17.26 4.84 -4.06
CA GLU A 31 -17.92 5.69 -3.03
C GLU A 31 -18.44 4.89 -1.83
N GLN A 32 -18.85 3.64 -2.06
CA GLN A 32 -19.26 2.69 -1.03
C GLN A 32 -18.10 2.07 -0.23
N SER A 33 -16.86 2.49 -0.46
CA SER A 33 -15.70 1.97 0.26
C SER A 33 -15.77 2.43 1.72
N PHE A 34 -15.80 1.45 2.62
CA PHE A 34 -15.75 1.63 4.07
C PHE A 34 -14.44 2.26 4.57
N MET A 35 -13.44 2.41 3.70
CA MET A 35 -12.13 2.98 4.03
C MET A 35 -12.05 4.50 3.85
N ILE A 36 -12.99 5.10 3.12
CA ILE A 36 -12.93 6.52 2.77
C ILE A 36 -13.10 7.39 4.02
N ASN A 37 -12.23 8.40 4.17
CA ASN A 37 -12.21 9.33 5.30
C ASN A 37 -12.04 8.67 6.68
N GLN A 38 -11.40 7.50 6.72
CA GLN A 38 -11.15 6.75 7.94
C GLN A 38 -9.65 6.71 8.24
N SER A 39 -9.21 7.46 9.26
CA SER A 39 -7.78 7.60 9.62
C SER A 39 -7.07 6.27 9.92
N GLN A 40 -7.81 5.24 10.36
CA GLN A 40 -7.28 3.89 10.53
C GLN A 40 -6.71 3.31 9.22
N TRP A 41 -7.41 3.51 8.09
CA TRP A 41 -7.01 3.03 6.78
C TRP A 41 -5.83 3.82 6.21
N MET A 42 -5.71 5.09 6.62
CA MET A 42 -4.53 5.89 6.31
C MET A 42 -3.26 5.25 6.90
N TRP A 43 -3.30 4.88 8.18
CA TRP A 43 -2.15 4.28 8.86
C TRP A 43 -1.86 2.84 8.41
N TYR A 44 -2.89 2.03 8.21
CA TYR A 44 -2.73 0.67 7.68
C TYR A 44 -2.16 0.70 6.26
N GLY A 45 -2.73 1.54 5.39
CA GLY A 45 -2.23 1.74 4.03
C GLY A 45 -0.77 2.20 4.01
N ALA A 46 -0.41 3.19 4.84
CA ALA A 46 0.95 3.72 4.88
C ALA A 46 1.96 2.65 5.35
N SER A 47 1.57 1.84 6.34
CA SER A 47 2.39 0.74 6.84
C SER A 47 2.58 -0.37 5.78
N THR A 48 1.50 -0.74 5.07
CA THR A 48 1.57 -1.70 3.96
C THR A 48 2.42 -1.18 2.81
N ALA A 49 2.26 0.11 2.45
CA ALA A 49 3.04 0.74 1.41
C ALA A 49 4.54 0.75 1.76
N PHE A 50 4.87 1.11 3.00
CA PHE A 50 6.23 1.10 3.51
C PHE A 50 6.84 -0.31 3.50
N GLY A 51 6.11 -1.32 3.96
CA GLY A 51 6.55 -2.72 3.89
C GLY A 51 6.80 -3.19 2.46
N GLY A 52 5.91 -2.85 1.52
CA GLY A 52 6.09 -3.13 0.10
C GLY A 52 7.34 -2.48 -0.49
N PHE A 53 7.58 -1.21 -0.16
CA PHE A 53 8.79 -0.48 -0.55
C PHE A 53 10.07 -1.17 -0.04
N LEU A 54 10.09 -1.58 1.24
CA LEU A 54 11.22 -2.31 1.82
C LEU A 54 11.47 -3.64 1.10
N LEU A 55 10.42 -4.39 0.76
CA LEU A 55 10.55 -5.65 0.01
C LEU A 55 11.15 -5.41 -1.38
N ILE A 56 10.76 -4.35 -2.08
CA ILE A 56 11.37 -3.97 -3.36
C ILE A 56 12.85 -3.66 -3.17
N MET A 57 13.23 -2.89 -2.14
CA MET A 57 14.63 -2.60 -1.86
C MET A 57 15.45 -3.86 -1.56
N ILE A 58 14.90 -4.79 -0.78
CA ILE A 58 15.55 -6.06 -0.45
C ILE A 58 15.71 -6.92 -1.71
N SER A 59 14.69 -6.98 -2.58
CA SER A 59 14.76 -7.69 -3.86
C SER A 59 15.84 -7.16 -4.80
N ARG A 60 16.25 -5.90 -4.66
CA ARG A 60 17.35 -5.33 -5.47
C ARG A 60 18.73 -5.77 -4.99
N LYS A 61 18.84 -6.23 -3.74
CA LYS A 61 20.09 -6.65 -3.10
C LYS A 61 20.27 -8.18 -3.08
N LEU A 62 19.22 -8.94 -3.38
CA LEU A 62 19.21 -10.39 -3.61
C LEU A 62 19.51 -10.72 -5.07
#